data_AF-A0A3N9W0X6-F1
#
_entry.id   AF-A0A3N9W0X6-F1
#
_cell.length_a   1.000
_cell.length_b   1.000
_cell.length_c   1.000
_cell.angle_alpha   90.00
_cell.angle_beta   90.00
_cell.angle_gamma   90.00
#
_symmetry.space_group_name_H-M   'P 1'
#
loop_
_entity.id
_entity.type
_entity.pdbx_description
1 polymer ?
#
loop_
_entity_poly.entity_id
_entity_poly.type
_entity_poly.pdbx_seq_one_letter_code
_entity_poly.pdbx_strand_id
1 'polypeptide(L)'
;MTGTWRHLPATARAIAVTATTAVAAAQARDGQAYDEAVGGLAADERSGLVLGAVVRLLLEESHPDGLTGDDIRQVLTRCVQESTRWRSDVDPHVVLVLLAGALGVYDPDGDESPPDAEAVARHAPLLVADLLAATSVPLGDYLTAAFAEIERTERQD
;
A
#
# COMPACT_ATOMS: atom_id res chain seq x y z
N MET A 1 -11.71 -13.95 10.26
CA MET A 1 -10.91 -12.85 10.85
C MET A 1 -11.79 -11.65 11.23
N THR A 2 -12.77 -11.78 12.13
CA THR A 2 -13.74 -10.68 12.40
C THR A 2 -13.47 -9.89 13.68
N GLY A 3 -12.34 -10.14 14.38
CA GLY A 3 -12.02 -9.55 15.69
C GLY A 3 -11.01 -8.42 15.69
N THR A 4 -10.04 -8.42 14.77
CA THR A 4 -8.80 -7.61 14.88
C THR A 4 -9.06 -6.11 14.94
N TRP A 5 -10.04 -5.58 14.20
CA TRP A 5 -10.27 -4.13 14.06
C TRP A 5 -11.61 -3.63 14.62
N ARG A 6 -12.25 -4.40 15.51
CA ARG A 6 -13.54 -3.99 16.09
C ARG A 6 -13.45 -2.68 16.89
N HIS A 7 -12.27 -2.37 17.41
CA HIS A 7 -11.99 -1.16 18.16
C HIS A 7 -11.78 0.08 17.28
N LEU A 8 -11.53 -0.09 15.97
CA LEU A 8 -11.31 1.02 15.06
C LEU A 8 -12.64 1.74 14.70
N PRO A 9 -12.57 3.05 14.37
CA PRO A 9 -13.66 3.76 13.71
C PRO A 9 -14.15 3.03 12.46
N ALA A 10 -15.41 3.23 12.09
CA ALA A 10 -16.06 2.49 11.01
C ALA A 10 -15.34 2.64 9.65
N THR A 11 -14.84 3.84 9.34
CA THR A 11 -14.09 4.15 8.12
C THR A 11 -12.75 3.44 8.09
N ALA A 12 -11.93 3.56 9.16
CA ALA A 12 -10.66 2.85 9.29
C ALA A 12 -10.83 1.33 9.18
N ARG A 13 -11.89 0.77 9.79
CA ARG A 13 -12.22 -0.66 9.65
C ARG A 13 -12.60 -1.03 8.21
N ALA A 14 -13.34 -0.19 7.50
CA ALA A 14 -13.69 -0.43 6.11
C ALA A 14 -12.43 -0.48 5.23
N ILE A 15 -11.52 0.50 5.38
CA ILE A 15 -10.22 0.52 4.69
C ILE A 15 -9.44 -0.77 4.99
N ALA A 16 -9.34 -1.18 6.26
CA ALA A 16 -8.62 -2.39 6.64
C ALA A 16 -9.16 -3.66 5.97
N VAL A 17 -10.50 -3.80 5.91
CA VAL A 17 -11.16 -4.93 5.24
C VAL A 17 -10.90 -4.89 3.74
N THR A 18 -11.13 -3.75 3.09
CA THR A 18 -10.96 -3.61 1.64
C THR A 18 -9.51 -3.79 1.22
N ALA A 19 -8.55 -3.22 1.96
CA ALA A 19 -7.12 -3.42 1.74
C ALA A 19 -6.72 -4.90 1.86
N THR A 20 -7.26 -5.59 2.87
CA THR A 20 -7.02 -7.03 3.04
C THR A 20 -7.55 -7.83 1.84
N THR A 21 -8.76 -7.50 1.36
CA THR A 21 -9.32 -8.13 0.16
C THR A 21 -8.49 -7.85 -1.09
N ALA A 22 -8.06 -6.60 -1.31
CA ALA A 22 -7.25 -6.21 -2.47
C ALA A 22 -5.90 -6.94 -2.49
N VAL A 23 -5.20 -6.99 -1.35
CA VAL A 23 -3.91 -7.70 -1.24
C VAL A 23 -4.10 -9.20 -1.41
N ALA A 24 -5.14 -9.81 -0.82
CA ALA A 24 -5.43 -11.23 -1.00
C ALA A 24 -5.76 -11.57 -2.46
N ALA A 25 -6.53 -10.72 -3.15
CA ALA A 25 -6.82 -10.87 -4.57
C ALA A 25 -5.55 -10.74 -5.42
N ALA A 26 -4.64 -9.80 -5.11
CA ALA A 26 -3.36 -9.67 -5.78
C ALA A 26 -2.47 -10.91 -5.59
N GLN A 27 -2.39 -11.44 -4.37
CA GLN A 27 -1.66 -12.68 -4.07
C GLN A 27 -2.23 -13.89 -4.81
N ALA A 28 -3.56 -13.96 -4.94
CA ALA A 28 -4.25 -15.01 -5.69
C ALA A 28 -4.27 -14.78 -7.22
N ARG A 29 -3.84 -13.60 -7.68
CA ARG A 29 -3.98 -13.13 -9.08
C ARG A 29 -5.42 -13.17 -9.58
N ASP A 30 -6.36 -12.88 -8.69
CA ASP A 30 -7.79 -12.80 -9.00
C ASP A 30 -8.14 -11.39 -9.48
N GLY A 31 -8.17 -11.20 -10.80
CA GLY A 31 -8.42 -9.89 -11.41
C GLY A 31 -9.78 -9.28 -11.04
N GLN A 32 -10.83 -10.10 -10.95
CA GLN A 32 -12.18 -9.59 -10.67
C GLN A 32 -12.29 -9.13 -9.21
N ALA A 33 -11.87 -9.98 -8.27
CA ALA A 33 -11.86 -9.61 -6.85
C ALA A 33 -10.94 -8.41 -6.59
N TYR A 34 -9.84 -8.31 -7.35
CA TYR A 34 -8.93 -7.18 -7.29
C TYR A 34 -9.60 -5.88 -7.71
N ASP A 35 -10.25 -5.85 -8.88
CA ASP A 35 -10.91 -4.65 -9.40
C ASP A 35 -12.04 -4.16 -8.48
N GLU A 36 -12.84 -5.08 -7.92
CA GLU A 36 -13.88 -4.74 -6.92
C GLU A 36 -13.28 -4.09 -5.67
N ALA A 37 -12.20 -4.65 -5.13
CA ALA A 37 -11.55 -4.12 -3.94
C ALA A 37 -10.83 -2.78 -4.21
N VAL A 38 -10.19 -2.62 -5.37
CA VAL A 38 -9.58 -1.36 -5.81
C VAL A 38 -10.64 -0.25 -5.90
N GLY A 39 -11.81 -0.54 -6.47
CA GLY A 39 -12.92 0.42 -6.49
C GLY A 39 -13.36 0.86 -5.09
N GLY A 40 -13.36 -0.06 -4.12
CA GLY A 40 -13.64 0.26 -2.73
C GLY A 40 -12.57 1.13 -2.06
N LEU A 41 -11.29 0.90 -2.37
CA LEU A 41 -10.18 1.72 -1.86
C LEU A 41 -10.17 3.12 -2.48
N ALA A 42 -10.42 3.23 -3.79
CA ALA A 42 -10.47 4.49 -4.51
C ALA A 42 -11.59 5.42 -4.02
N ALA A 43 -12.65 4.85 -3.45
CA ALA A 43 -13.78 5.61 -2.88
C ALA A 43 -13.49 6.25 -1.51
N ASP A 44 -12.39 5.87 -0.85
CA ASP A 44 -12.01 6.42 0.46
C ASP A 44 -10.66 7.13 0.38
N GLU A 45 -10.68 8.46 0.51
CA GLU A 45 -9.50 9.35 0.40
C GLU A 45 -8.38 8.99 1.40
N ARG A 46 -8.72 8.36 2.54
CA ARG A 46 -7.74 7.95 3.56
C ARG A 46 -7.00 6.67 3.19
N SER A 47 -7.46 5.92 2.19
CA SER A 47 -6.85 4.64 1.79
C SER A 47 -5.38 4.80 1.37
N GLY A 48 -5.06 5.87 0.63
CA GLY A 48 -3.69 6.15 0.20
C GLY A 48 -2.74 6.37 1.38
N LEU A 49 -3.17 7.15 2.38
CA LEU A 49 -2.39 7.40 3.61
C LEU A 49 -2.12 6.09 4.37
N VAL A 50 -3.15 5.26 4.55
CA VAL A 50 -3.03 3.98 5.28
C VAL A 50 -2.10 3.02 4.55
N LEU A 51 -2.28 2.84 3.25
CA LEU A 51 -1.43 1.94 2.47
C LEU A 51 0.02 2.45 2.35
N GLY A 52 0.22 3.77 2.26
CA GLY A 52 1.54 4.38 2.31
C GLY A 52 2.27 4.10 3.64
N ALA A 53 1.56 4.22 4.77
CA ALA A 53 2.11 3.86 6.08
C ALA A 53 2.45 2.37 6.18
N VAL A 54 1.64 1.48 5.61
CA VAL A 54 1.94 0.04 5.54
C VAL A 54 3.19 -0.23 4.68
N VAL A 55 3.31 0.42 3.51
CA VAL A 55 4.50 0.29 2.65
C VAL A 55 5.75 0.74 3.41
N ARG A 56 5.70 1.87 4.11
CA ARG A 56 6.82 2.36 4.94
C ARG A 56 7.26 1.30 5.96
N LEU A 57 6.32 0.77 6.74
CA LEU A 57 6.61 -0.25 7.76
C LEU A 57 7.23 -1.52 7.15
N LEU A 58 6.76 -1.95 5.98
CA LEU A 58 7.31 -3.11 5.28
C LEU A 58 8.73 -2.86 4.75
N LEU A 59 9.01 -1.65 4.26
CA LEU A 59 10.34 -1.25 3.81
C LEU A 59 11.33 -1.17 4.99
N GLU A 60 10.91 -0.58 6.11
CA GLU A 60 11.72 -0.47 7.34
C GLU A 60 12.05 -1.86 7.93
N GLU A 61 11.07 -2.76 7.98
CA GLU A 61 11.28 -4.14 8.46
C GLU A 61 12.28 -4.91 7.59
N SER A 62 12.23 -4.72 6.27
CA SER A 62 13.13 -5.40 5.33
C SER A 62 14.53 -4.79 5.26
N HIS A 63 14.70 -3.55 5.71
CA HIS A 63 15.95 -2.78 5.61
C HIS A 63 16.26 -2.05 6.94
N PRO A 64 16.54 -2.78 8.03
CA PRO A 64 16.77 -2.18 9.34
C PRO A 64 18.00 -1.25 9.39
N ASP A 65 18.96 -1.46 8.49
CA ASP A 65 20.18 -0.63 8.36
C ASP A 65 19.98 0.58 7.44
N GLY A 66 18.77 0.77 6.89
CA GLY A 66 18.41 1.84 5.96
C GLY A 66 18.27 1.38 4.51
N LEU A 67 17.54 2.19 3.73
CA LEU A 67 17.25 1.94 2.32
C LEU A 67 18.20 2.72 1.41
N THR A 68 18.76 2.03 0.41
CA THR A 68 19.52 2.66 -0.67
C THR A 68 18.66 2.84 -1.92
N GLY A 69 19.14 3.66 -2.87
CA GLY A 69 18.47 3.83 -4.15
C GLY A 69 18.41 2.54 -4.99
N ASP A 70 19.35 1.61 -4.77
CA ASP A 70 19.35 0.31 -5.45
C ASP A 70 18.29 -0.64 -4.87
N ASP A 71 18.06 -0.58 -3.55
CA ASP A 71 16.99 -1.36 -2.90
C ASP A 71 15.61 -0.91 -3.42
N ILE A 72 15.39 0.40 -3.53
CA ILE A 72 14.16 0.96 -4.10
C ILE A 72 13.99 0.55 -5.56
N ARG A 73 15.06 0.60 -6.36
CA ARG A 73 15.04 0.13 -7.76
C ARG A 73 14.69 -1.34 -7.85
N GLN A 74 15.21 -2.17 -6.95
CA GLN A 74 14.93 -3.61 -6.92
C GLN A 74 13.46 -3.88 -6.59
N VAL A 75 12.92 -3.23 -5.55
CA VAL A 75 11.50 -3.36 -5.16
C VAL A 75 10.59 -2.93 -6.29
N LEU A 76 10.82 -1.75 -6.88
CA LEU A 76 10.05 -1.25 -8.02
C LEU A 76 10.07 -2.25 -9.18
N THR A 77 11.28 -2.69 -9.57
CA THR A 77 11.46 -3.60 -10.71
C THR A 77 10.72 -4.92 -10.47
N ARG A 78 10.88 -5.51 -9.28
CA ARG A 78 10.24 -6.78 -8.91
C ARG A 78 8.72 -6.64 -8.89
N CYS A 79 8.19 -5.64 -8.20
CA CYS A 79 6.75 -5.39 -8.08
C CYS A 79 6.10 -5.22 -9.47
N VAL A 80 6.69 -4.39 -10.34
CA VAL A 80 6.18 -4.19 -11.71
C VAL A 80 6.25 -5.47 -12.52
N GLN A 81 7.38 -6.19 -12.49
CA GLN A 81 7.55 -7.43 -13.26
C GLN A 81 6.60 -8.55 -12.81
N GLU A 82 6.38 -8.73 -11.51
CA GLU A 82 5.47 -9.75 -11.02
C GLU A 82 4.00 -9.38 -11.27
N SER A 83 3.64 -8.10 -11.13
CA SER A 83 2.27 -7.63 -11.35
C SER A 83 1.89 -7.67 -12.83
N THR A 84 2.80 -7.27 -13.72
CA THR A 84 2.54 -7.25 -15.18
C THR A 84 2.26 -8.63 -15.79
N ARG A 85 2.62 -9.72 -15.09
CA ARG A 85 2.31 -11.09 -15.53
C ARG A 85 0.82 -11.43 -15.50
N TRP A 86 0.02 -10.68 -14.75
CA TRP A 86 -1.41 -10.94 -14.59
C TRP A 86 -2.29 -9.68 -14.68
N ARG A 87 -1.70 -8.48 -14.64
CA ARG A 87 -2.35 -7.18 -14.85
C ARG A 87 -1.63 -6.41 -15.96
N SER A 88 -2.34 -6.02 -17.01
CA SER A 88 -1.75 -5.25 -18.11
C SER A 88 -1.67 -3.74 -17.85
N ASP A 89 -2.36 -3.26 -16.82
CA ASP A 89 -2.57 -1.85 -16.48
C ASP A 89 -1.64 -1.34 -15.37
N VAL A 90 -0.52 -2.03 -15.14
CA VAL A 90 0.49 -1.66 -14.14
C VAL A 90 1.39 -0.56 -14.70
N ASP A 91 1.39 0.58 -14.03
CA ASP A 91 2.22 1.75 -14.32
C ASP A 91 3.41 1.83 -13.34
N PRO A 92 4.66 1.69 -13.82
CA PRO A 92 5.86 1.84 -13.00
C PRO A 92 6.00 3.21 -12.33
N HIS A 93 5.48 4.27 -12.95
CA HIS A 93 5.55 5.62 -12.39
C HIS A 93 4.74 5.73 -11.10
N VAL A 94 3.53 5.16 -11.07
CA VAL A 94 2.68 5.14 -9.87
C VAL A 94 3.36 4.36 -8.74
N VAL A 95 4.00 3.23 -9.04
CA VAL A 95 4.77 2.45 -8.05
C VAL A 95 5.94 3.26 -7.50
N LEU A 96 6.64 4.04 -8.35
CA LEU A 96 7.70 4.93 -7.90
C LEU A 96 7.17 6.03 -6.96
N VAL A 97 6.05 6.65 -7.31
CA VAL A 97 5.39 7.68 -6.48
C VAL A 97 4.98 7.10 -5.12
N LEU A 98 4.41 5.88 -5.09
CA LEU A 98 4.06 5.19 -3.85
C LEU A 98 5.29 4.95 -2.95
N LEU A 99 6.41 4.49 -3.52
CA LEU A 99 7.65 4.29 -2.79
C LEU A 99 8.20 5.62 -2.26
N ALA A 100 8.26 6.66 -3.09
CA ALA A 100 8.72 7.99 -2.70
C ALA A 100 7.83 8.62 -1.62
N GLY A 101 6.51 8.46 -1.72
CA GLY A 101 5.54 8.93 -0.74
C GLY A 101 5.68 8.22 0.62
N ALA A 102 5.84 6.90 0.61
CA ALA A 102 6.08 6.12 1.84
C ALA A 102 7.37 6.53 2.56
N LEU A 103 8.39 6.99 1.82
CA LEU A 103 9.66 7.49 2.34
C LEU A 103 9.63 8.98 2.72
N GLY A 104 8.52 9.69 2.48
CA GLY A 104 8.39 11.12 2.75
C GLY A 104 9.25 12.01 1.83
N VAL A 105 9.62 11.54 0.64
CA VAL A 105 10.45 12.28 -0.33
C VAL A 105 9.67 12.70 -1.59
N TYR A 106 8.39 12.33 -1.69
CA TYR A 106 7.52 12.78 -2.78
C TYR A 106 6.85 14.11 -2.42
N ASP A 107 6.99 15.09 -3.32
CA ASP A 107 6.28 16.36 -3.27
C ASP A 107 5.25 16.40 -4.42
N PRO A 108 3.94 16.27 -4.12
CA PRO A 108 2.90 16.26 -5.15
C PRO A 108 2.74 17.62 -5.85
N ASP A 109 3.09 18.74 -5.19
CA ASP A 109 3.02 20.07 -5.80
C ASP A 109 4.15 20.30 -6.81
N GLY A 110 5.22 19.53 -6.68
CA GLY A 110 6.36 19.50 -7.61
C GLY A 110 6.19 18.53 -8.79
N ASP A 111 5.13 17.73 -8.81
CA ASP A 111 4.81 16.79 -9.88
C ASP A 111 3.83 17.43 -10.88
N GLU A 112 4.19 17.46 -12.16
CA GLU A 112 3.31 18.00 -13.21
C GLU A 112 2.14 17.06 -13.52
N SER A 113 2.20 15.79 -13.12
CA SER A 113 1.17 14.79 -13.38
C SER A 113 1.08 13.76 -12.25
N PRO A 114 0.70 14.21 -11.03
CA PRO A 114 0.56 13.30 -9.89
C PRO A 114 -0.51 12.24 -10.18
N PRO A 115 -0.30 10.99 -9.76
CA PRO A 115 -1.29 9.94 -9.98
C PRO A 115 -2.57 10.24 -9.20
N ASP A 116 -3.72 10.00 -9.84
CA ASP A 116 -5.01 10.15 -9.18
C ASP A 116 -5.25 9.05 -8.12
N ALA A 117 -6.30 9.24 -7.32
CA ALA A 117 -6.65 8.30 -6.25
C ALA A 117 -6.94 6.88 -6.76
N GLU A 118 -7.47 6.74 -7.97
CA GLU A 118 -7.75 5.45 -8.58
C GLU A 118 -6.46 4.72 -8.98
N ALA A 119 -5.52 5.45 -9.58
CA ALA A 119 -4.18 4.94 -9.88
C ALA A 119 -3.45 4.52 -8.60
N VAL A 120 -3.47 5.35 -7.55
CA VAL A 120 -2.90 5.02 -6.24
C VAL A 120 -3.55 3.75 -5.66
N ALA A 121 -4.89 3.69 -5.63
CA ALA A 121 -5.63 2.54 -5.11
C ALA A 121 -5.38 1.24 -5.91
N ARG A 122 -5.14 1.36 -7.22
CA ARG A 122 -4.81 0.23 -8.10
C ARG A 122 -3.40 -0.32 -7.88
N HIS A 123 -2.43 0.50 -7.49
CA HIS A 123 -1.03 0.08 -7.42
C HIS A 123 -0.57 -0.24 -5.99
N ALA A 124 -1.13 0.44 -4.98
CA ALA A 124 -0.70 0.25 -3.60
C ALA A 124 -0.88 -1.20 -3.09
N PRO A 125 -1.99 -1.90 -3.34
CA PRO A 125 -2.14 -3.29 -2.92
C PRO A 125 -1.17 -4.26 -3.63
N LEU A 126 -0.76 -3.98 -4.87
CA LEU A 126 0.25 -4.76 -5.58
C LEU A 126 1.61 -4.64 -4.89
N LEU A 127 2.01 -3.41 -4.56
CA LEU A 127 3.25 -3.13 -3.86
C LEU A 127 3.26 -3.76 -2.45
N VAL A 128 2.15 -3.64 -1.72
CA VAL A 128 1.99 -4.28 -0.42
C VAL A 128 2.06 -5.80 -0.54
N ALA A 129 1.42 -6.41 -1.54
CA ALA A 129 1.49 -7.85 -1.77
C ALA A 129 2.91 -8.34 -2.09
N ASP A 130 3.65 -7.60 -2.92
CA ASP A 130 5.06 -7.90 -3.27
C ASP A 130 5.99 -7.80 -2.06
N LEU A 131 5.86 -6.74 -1.25
CA LEU A 131 6.65 -6.55 -0.04
C LEU A 131 6.32 -7.60 1.03
N LEU A 132 5.04 -7.90 1.24
CA LEU A 132 4.59 -8.92 2.20
C LEU A 132 5.14 -10.31 1.89
N ALA A 133 5.37 -10.64 0.62
CA ALA A 133 5.91 -11.93 0.21
C ALA A 133 7.31 -12.22 0.79
N ALA A 134 8.03 -11.18 1.25
CA ALA A 134 9.33 -11.30 1.92
C ALA A 134 9.22 -11.46 3.45
N THR A 135 8.01 -11.41 4.02
CA THR A 135 7.77 -11.38 5.47
C THR A 135 6.97 -12.60 5.93
N SER A 136 7.07 -12.95 7.22
CA SER A 136 6.20 -13.96 7.87
C SER A 136 5.05 -13.34 8.66
N VAL A 137 4.99 -12.01 8.72
CA VAL A 137 4.02 -11.24 9.48
C VAL A 137 2.76 -11.00 8.63
N PRO A 138 1.55 -11.22 9.16
CA PRO A 138 0.33 -10.99 8.40
C PRO A 138 0.08 -9.49 8.19
N LEU A 139 -0.51 -9.13 7.04
CA LEU A 139 -0.91 -7.75 6.71
C LEU A 139 -1.68 -7.05 7.85
N GLY A 140 -2.50 -7.80 8.60
CA GLY A 140 -3.32 -7.21 9.64
C GLY A 140 -2.53 -6.59 10.80
N ASP A 141 -1.31 -7.07 11.05
CA ASP A 141 -0.45 -6.50 12.08
C ASP A 141 0.15 -5.17 11.59
N TYR A 142 0.56 -5.10 10.31
CA TYR A 142 0.99 -3.86 9.68
C TYR A 142 -0.12 -2.81 9.59
N LEU A 143 -1.35 -3.21 9.25
CA LEU A 143 -2.50 -2.30 9.26
C LEU A 143 -2.75 -1.75 10.66
N THR A 144 -2.68 -2.59 11.69
CA THR A 144 -2.86 -2.17 13.09
C THR A 144 -1.78 -1.15 13.49
N ALA A 145 -0.52 -1.42 13.15
CA ALA A 145 0.59 -0.49 13.39
C ALA A 145 0.43 0.82 12.62
N ALA A 146 0.03 0.76 11.34
CA ALA A 146 -0.22 1.93 10.51
C ALA A 146 -1.32 2.84 11.08
N PHE A 147 -2.44 2.28 11.56
CA PHE A 147 -3.48 3.07 12.21
C PHE A 147 -2.99 3.74 13.50
N ALA A 148 -2.25 3.01 14.33
CA ALA A 148 -1.68 3.56 15.56
C ALA A 148 -0.66 4.69 15.30
N GLU A 149 0.11 4.57 14.21
CA GLU A 149 1.02 5.60 13.73
C GLU A 149 0.29 6.88 13.32
N ILE A 150 -0.71 6.72 12.44
CA ILE A 150 -1.50 7.84 11.93
C ILE A 150 -2.20 8.56 13.08
N GLU A 151 -2.83 7.84 14.00
CA GLU A 151 -3.50 8.43 15.17
C GLU A 151 -2.51 9.23 16.02
N ARG A 152 -1.27 8.75 16.19
CA ARG A 152 -0.27 9.46 16.98
C ARG A 152 0.19 10.75 16.30
N THR A 153 0.42 10.72 14.99
CA THR A 153 0.81 11.90 14.21
C THR A 153 -0.31 12.95 14.25
N GLU A 154 -1.57 12.55 14.01
CA GLU A 154 -2.74 13.45 14.06
C GLU A 154 -2.98 14.08 15.44
N ARG A 155 -2.44 13.49 16.52
CA ARG A 155 -2.51 14.05 17.87
C ARG A 155 -1.36 14.99 18.21
N GLN A 156 -0.27 14.94 17.45
CA GLN A 156 0.94 15.74 17.68
C GLN A 156 0.98 17.01 16.83
N ASP A 157 0.18 17.07 15.76
CA ASP A 157 -0.14 18.26 14.96
C ASP A 157 -1.28 19.09 15.58
#